data_AF-A0A951PU96-F1
#
_entry.id   AF-A0A951PU96-F1
#
_cell.length_a   1.000
_cell.length_b   1.000
_cell.length_c   1.000
_cell.angle_alpha   90.00
_cell.angle_beta   90.00
_cell.angle_gamma   90.00
#
_symmetry.space_group_name_H-M   'P 1'
#
loop_
_entity.id
_entity.type
_entity.pdbx_description
1 polymer ?
#
loop_
_entity_poly.entity_id
_entity_poly.type
_entity_poly.pdbx_seq_one_letter_code
_entity_poly.pdbx_strand_id
1 'polypeptide(L)'
;MSQKQRQSSKKSKPDQIEAVIRLLNAGKTQTEAAKTLGINLRTVQRWVADPEVKQRLVAAQREVKAIVASDPVVMSVTEIRAQVQEILDYRDSQRNFALEMGRVVQKATLILLNAVERLEENPDEVTIRTIPQLMRAVTDASEKVSSAWARTTGLDDLLEQINEPKAIREGSSEA
;
A
#
# COMPACT_ATOMS: atom_id res chain seq x y z
N MET A 1 -24.11 -35.27 -29.82
CA MET A 1 -23.81 -35.15 -28.37
C MET A 1 -22.35 -35.48 -28.16
N SER A 2 -21.48 -34.49 -27.97
CA SER A 2 -20.03 -34.69 -27.79
C SER A 2 -19.64 -34.53 -26.32
N GLN A 3 -19.28 -35.64 -25.67
CA GLN A 3 -18.64 -35.63 -24.36
C GLN A 3 -17.21 -35.08 -24.49
N LYS A 4 -17.00 -33.84 -24.05
CA LYS A 4 -15.66 -33.28 -23.77
C LYS A 4 -15.08 -34.02 -22.55
N GLN A 5 -14.18 -34.98 -22.79
CA GLN A 5 -13.32 -35.53 -21.75
C GLN A 5 -12.42 -34.42 -21.20
N ARG A 6 -12.73 -33.93 -19.99
CA ARG A 6 -11.80 -33.12 -19.19
C ARG A 6 -10.69 -34.03 -18.67
N GLN A 7 -9.59 -34.15 -19.41
CA GLN A 7 -8.35 -34.70 -18.89
C GLN A 7 -7.73 -33.66 -17.94
N SER A 8 -7.97 -33.78 -16.63
CA SER A 8 -7.10 -33.12 -15.66
C SER A 8 -5.80 -33.91 -15.61
N SER A 9 -4.70 -33.30 -16.04
CA SER A 9 -3.37 -33.86 -15.93
C SER A 9 -3.06 -34.10 -14.45
N LYS A 10 -3.16 -35.35 -13.98
CA LYS A 10 -2.73 -35.74 -12.63
C LYS A 10 -1.24 -35.42 -12.49
N LYS A 11 -0.91 -34.34 -11.78
CA LYS A 11 0.48 -34.04 -11.39
C LYS A 11 1.09 -35.26 -10.71
N SER A 12 2.35 -35.56 -11.05
CA SER A 12 3.02 -36.75 -10.50
C SER A 12 3.23 -36.57 -8.99
N LYS A 13 3.29 -37.69 -8.24
CA LYS A 13 3.53 -37.67 -6.79
C LYS A 13 4.77 -36.85 -6.40
N PRO A 14 5.92 -36.95 -7.10
CA PRO A 14 7.09 -36.10 -6.86
C PRO A 14 6.79 -34.60 -6.98
N ASP A 15 6.03 -34.19 -8.01
CA ASP A 15 5.69 -32.78 -8.23
C ASP A 15 4.77 -32.24 -7.12
N GLN A 16 3.86 -33.09 -6.62
CA GLN A 16 2.98 -32.73 -5.51
C GLN A 16 3.76 -32.56 -4.20
N ILE A 17 4.75 -33.42 -3.95
CA ILE A 17 5.64 -33.30 -2.78
C ILE A 17 6.46 -32.01 -2.86
N GLU A 18 7.01 -31.70 -4.04
CA GLU A 18 7.77 -30.47 -4.25
C GLU A 18 6.90 -29.22 -4.05
N ALA A 19 5.66 -29.24 -4.57
CA ALA A 19 4.71 -28.16 -4.35
C ALA A 19 4.34 -27.98 -2.86
N VAL A 20 4.22 -29.08 -2.10
CA VAL A 20 4.03 -29.02 -0.64
C VAL A 20 5.23 -28.38 0.04
N ILE A 21 6.47 -28.80 -0.28
CA ILE A 21 7.70 -28.24 0.29
C ILE A 21 7.75 -26.73 0.04
N ARG A 22 7.45 -26.30 -1.19
CA ARG A 22 7.48 -24.89 -1.59
C ARG A 22 6.48 -24.04 -0.79
N LEU A 23 5.25 -24.54 -0.60
CA LEU A 23 4.22 -23.84 0.19
C LEU A 23 4.57 -23.75 1.67
N LEU A 24 5.13 -24.82 2.25
CA LEU A 24 5.56 -24.81 3.65
C LEU A 24 6.74 -23.85 3.87
N ASN A 25 7.67 -23.74 2.92
CA ASN A 25 8.75 -22.75 2.97
C ASN A 25 8.26 -21.31 2.84
N ALA A 26 7.16 -21.08 2.12
CA ALA A 26 6.48 -19.80 2.06
C ALA A 26 5.68 -19.47 3.35
N GLY A 27 5.82 -20.27 4.41
CA GLY A 27 5.16 -20.05 5.70
C GLY A 27 3.71 -20.52 5.79
N LYS A 28 3.19 -21.22 4.76
CA LYS A 28 1.85 -21.80 4.82
C LYS A 28 1.81 -22.98 5.77
N THR A 29 0.67 -23.17 6.42
CA THR A 29 0.42 -24.35 7.26
C THR A 29 0.17 -25.59 6.40
N GLN A 30 0.34 -26.79 6.97
CA GLN A 30 0.03 -28.05 6.27
C GLN A 30 -1.43 -28.11 5.79
N THR A 31 -2.35 -27.52 6.55
CA THR A 31 -3.78 -27.41 6.22
C THR A 31 -4.01 -26.52 5.00
N GLU A 32 -3.34 -25.37 4.93
CA GLU A 32 -3.42 -24.48 3.78
C GLU A 32 -2.78 -25.11 2.55
N ALA A 33 -1.61 -25.74 2.69
CA ALA A 33 -0.95 -26.44 1.58
C ALA A 33 -1.82 -27.56 1.01
N ALA A 34 -2.49 -28.34 1.87
CA ALA A 34 -3.43 -29.37 1.47
C ALA A 34 -4.61 -28.81 0.67
N LYS A 35 -5.22 -27.71 1.15
CA LYS A 35 -6.32 -27.02 0.47
C LYS A 35 -5.88 -26.47 -0.90
N THR A 36 -4.75 -25.79 -0.96
CA THR A 36 -4.21 -25.18 -2.18
C THR A 36 -3.91 -26.20 -3.27
N LEU A 37 -3.42 -27.38 -2.89
CA LEU A 37 -3.05 -28.44 -3.84
C LEU A 37 -4.17 -29.45 -4.11
N GLY A 38 -5.33 -29.30 -3.45
CA GLY A 38 -6.45 -30.23 -3.59
C GLY A 38 -6.12 -31.65 -3.11
N ILE A 39 -5.23 -31.78 -2.12
CA ILE A 39 -4.80 -33.08 -1.56
C ILE A 39 -5.25 -33.21 -0.11
N ASN A 40 -5.34 -34.45 0.38
CA ASN A 40 -5.76 -34.72 1.75
C ASN A 40 -4.68 -34.26 2.75
N LEU A 41 -5.08 -33.60 3.83
CA LEU A 41 -4.18 -33.19 4.92
C LEU A 41 -3.37 -34.36 5.49
N ARG A 42 -3.96 -35.55 5.62
CA ARG A 42 -3.23 -36.75 6.09
C ARG A 42 -2.09 -37.14 5.14
N THR A 43 -2.26 -36.90 3.84
CA THR A 43 -1.21 -37.15 2.84
C THR A 43 -0.06 -36.18 3.03
N VAL A 44 -0.35 -34.89 3.24
CA VAL A 44 0.65 -33.87 3.56
C VAL A 44 1.39 -34.20 4.86
N GLN A 45 0.66 -34.54 5.93
CA GLN A 45 1.24 -34.94 7.21
C GLN A 45 2.18 -36.14 7.07
N ARG A 46 1.75 -37.17 6.33
CA ARG A 46 2.58 -38.35 6.07
C ARG A 46 3.85 -38.01 5.30
N TRP A 47 3.76 -37.15 4.28
CA TRP A 47 4.94 -36.71 3.52
C TRP A 47 5.89 -35.87 4.37
N VAL A 48 5.39 -34.95 5.20
CA VAL A 48 6.24 -34.14 6.09
C VAL A 48 6.93 -34.99 7.16
N ALA A 49 6.33 -36.11 7.56
CA ALA A 49 6.95 -37.08 8.47
C ALA A 49 8.02 -37.96 7.79
N ASP A 50 8.06 -38.00 6.46
CA ASP A 50 9.06 -38.76 5.71
C ASP A 50 10.45 -38.11 5.89
N PRO A 51 11.48 -38.87 6.31
CA PRO A 51 12.84 -38.33 6.50
C PRO A 51 13.41 -37.63 5.28
N GLU A 52 13.14 -38.13 4.06
CA GLU A 52 13.67 -37.56 2.83
C GLU A 52 13.06 -36.18 2.54
N VAL A 53 11.75 -36.07 2.68
CA VAL A 53 11.00 -34.82 2.51
C VAL A 53 11.38 -33.81 3.59
N LYS A 54 11.56 -34.27 4.83
CA LYS A 54 11.98 -33.43 5.94
C LYS A 54 13.37 -32.84 5.71
N GLN A 55 14.32 -33.63 5.21
CA GLN A 55 15.65 -33.14 4.85
C GLN A 55 15.59 -32.08 3.74
N ARG A 56 14.78 -32.33 2.70
CA ARG A 56 14.58 -31.36 1.60
C ARG A 56 13.94 -30.06 2.09
N LEU A 57 12.96 -30.13 2.97
CA LEU A 57 12.34 -28.96 3.59
C LEU A 57 13.38 -28.13 4.36
N VAL A 58 14.20 -28.77 5.19
CA VAL A 58 15.27 -28.09 5.95
C VAL A 58 16.31 -27.47 5.03
N ALA A 59 16.71 -28.15 3.95
CA ALA A 59 17.65 -27.64 2.97
C ALA A 59 17.12 -26.37 2.29
N ALA A 60 15.87 -26.41 1.82
CA ALA A 60 15.23 -25.26 1.18
C ALA A 60 14.99 -24.10 2.16
N GLN A 61 14.70 -24.36 3.45
CA GLN A 61 14.66 -23.30 4.47
C GLN A 61 16.03 -22.63 4.68
N ARG A 62 17.12 -23.40 4.63
CA ARG A 62 18.48 -22.86 4.75
C ARG A 62 18.83 -22.00 3.53
N GLU A 63 18.43 -22.42 2.33
CA GLU A 63 18.64 -21.65 1.11
C GLU A 63 17.90 -20.31 1.15
N VAL A 64 16.62 -20.30 1.54
CA VAL A 64 15.85 -19.06 1.72
C VAL A 64 16.51 -18.16 2.77
N LYS A 65 16.96 -18.72 3.91
CA LYS A 65 17.68 -17.93 4.92
C LYS A 65 19.01 -17.38 4.41
N ALA A 66 19.73 -18.12 3.58
CA ALA A 66 20.98 -17.67 2.99
C ALA A 66 20.74 -16.52 1.99
N ILE A 67 19.70 -16.63 1.16
CA ILE A 67 19.26 -15.57 0.24
C ILE A 67 18.90 -14.31 1.03
N VAL A 68 18.05 -14.45 2.07
CA VAL A 68 17.65 -13.34 2.95
C VAL A 68 18.86 -12.71 3.67
N ALA A 69 19.87 -13.50 4.05
CA ALA A 69 21.08 -13.00 4.67
C ALA A 69 22.03 -12.30 3.68
N SER A 70 21.95 -12.62 2.39
CA SER A 70 22.82 -12.08 1.33
C SER A 70 22.24 -10.88 0.58
N ASP A 71 20.93 -10.63 0.71
CA ASP A 71 20.23 -9.59 -0.05
C ASP A 71 19.87 -8.38 0.86
N PRO A 72 20.44 -7.18 0.64
CA PRO A 72 20.20 -6.00 1.47
C PRO A 72 18.77 -5.43 1.36
N VAL A 73 17.93 -5.97 0.47
CA VAL A 73 16.57 -5.48 0.21
C VAL A 73 15.49 -6.17 1.06
N VAL A 74 15.84 -7.22 1.81
CA VAL A 74 14.88 -7.87 2.73
C VAL A 74 14.77 -7.05 4.01
N MET A 75 14.03 -5.95 3.92
CA MET A 75 13.59 -5.22 5.11
C MET A 75 12.83 -6.19 6.01
N SER A 76 13.24 -6.24 7.27
CA SER A 76 12.50 -6.97 8.30
C SER A 76 11.07 -6.43 8.37
N VAL A 77 10.11 -7.29 8.73
CA VAL A 77 8.71 -6.88 8.94
C VAL A 77 8.60 -5.70 9.91
N THR A 78 9.53 -5.62 10.86
CA THR A 78 9.67 -4.49 11.80
C THR A 78 10.07 -3.19 11.11
N GLU A 79 11.02 -3.22 10.18
CA GLU A 79 11.43 -2.01 9.43
C GLU A 79 10.36 -1.57 8.43
N ILE A 80 9.68 -2.51 7.78
CA ILE A 80 8.53 -2.20 6.92
C ILE A 80 7.44 -1.51 7.74
N ARG A 81 7.13 -2.02 8.94
CA ARG A 81 6.14 -1.40 9.83
C ARG A 81 6.57 0.01 10.27
N ALA A 82 7.85 0.21 10.54
CA ALA A 82 8.38 1.52 10.91
C ALA A 82 8.24 2.53 9.77
N GLN A 83 8.58 2.15 8.53
CA GLN A 83 8.40 3.00 7.36
C GLN A 83 6.94 3.32 7.07
N VAL A 84 6.05 2.33 7.18
CA VAL A 84 4.60 2.56 7.03
C VAL A 84 4.11 3.56 8.08
N GLN A 85 4.58 3.45 9.34
CA GLN A 85 4.22 4.40 10.38
C GLN A 85 4.72 5.81 10.06
N GLU A 86 5.95 5.96 9.58
CA GLU A 86 6.50 7.26 9.17
C GLU A 86 5.67 7.91 8.05
N ILE A 87 5.21 7.11 7.07
CA ILE A 87 4.33 7.58 6.00
C ILE A 87 2.99 8.05 6.55
N LEU A 88 2.39 7.30 7.49
CA LEU A 88 1.13 7.67 8.12
C LEU A 88 1.27 8.96 8.95
N ASP A 89 2.33 9.07 9.73
CA ASP A 89 2.62 10.25 10.54
C ASP A 89 2.82 11.49 9.65
N TYR A 90 3.55 11.34 8.54
CA TYR A 90 3.72 12.40 7.55
C TYR A 90 2.39 12.83 6.93
N ARG A 91 1.54 11.86 6.52
CA ARG A 91 0.21 12.14 5.98
C ARG A 91 -0.65 12.93 6.96
N ASP A 92 -0.70 12.47 8.21
CA ASP A 92 -1.54 13.08 9.24
C ASP A 92 -1.04 14.51 9.57
N SER A 93 0.28 14.72 9.57
CA SER A 93 0.90 16.05 9.67
C SER A 93 0.47 16.97 8.51
N GLN A 94 0.55 16.50 7.27
CA GLN A 94 0.13 17.28 6.09
C GLN A 94 -1.37 17.63 6.14
N ARG A 95 -2.22 16.69 6.59
CA ARG A 95 -3.66 16.93 6.74
C ARG A 95 -3.96 17.99 7.79
N ASN A 96 -3.29 17.91 8.95
CA ASN A 96 -3.44 18.91 10.00
C ASN A 96 -2.99 20.30 9.53
N PHE A 97 -1.85 20.37 8.84
CA PHE A 97 -1.37 21.60 8.22
C PHE A 97 -2.38 22.18 7.21
N ALA A 98 -2.95 21.35 6.34
CA ALA A 98 -3.95 21.78 5.37
C ALA A 98 -5.23 22.32 6.03
N LEU A 99 -5.69 21.68 7.12
CA LEU A 99 -6.83 22.16 7.90
C LEU A 99 -6.56 23.50 8.59
N GLU A 100 -5.37 23.66 9.18
CA GLU A 100 -4.97 24.90 9.82
C GLU A 100 -4.84 26.05 8.82
N MET A 101 -4.13 25.81 7.71
CA MET A 101 -3.98 26.80 6.65
C MET A 101 -5.31 27.13 5.97
N GLY A 102 -6.23 26.17 5.84
CA GLY A 102 -7.60 26.44 5.38
C GLY A 102 -8.33 27.46 6.26
N ARG A 103 -8.18 27.37 7.60
CA ARG A 103 -8.73 28.37 8.53
C ARG A 103 -8.07 29.73 8.37
N VAL A 104 -6.75 29.78 8.14
CA VAL A 104 -6.01 31.02 7.89
C VAL A 104 -6.51 31.71 6.62
N VAL A 105 -6.64 30.97 5.53
CA VAL A 105 -7.19 31.46 4.25
C VAL A 105 -8.60 32.01 4.44
N GLN A 106 -9.47 31.28 5.16
CA GLN A 106 -10.83 31.72 5.43
C GLN A 106 -10.86 33.04 6.22
N LYS A 107 -10.06 33.16 7.28
CA LYS A 107 -9.95 34.42 8.06
C LYS A 107 -9.42 35.57 7.22
N ALA A 108 -8.39 35.34 6.41
CA ALA A 108 -7.82 36.37 5.55
C ALA A 108 -8.81 36.82 4.46
N THR A 109 -9.60 35.89 3.92
CA THR A 109 -10.69 36.21 2.98
C THR A 109 -11.77 37.07 3.63
N LEU A 110 -12.16 36.79 4.87
CA LEU A 110 -13.10 37.64 5.62
C LEU A 110 -12.54 39.05 5.86
N ILE A 111 -11.26 39.17 6.21
CA ILE A 111 -10.61 40.48 6.37
C ILE A 111 -10.61 41.26 5.05
N LEU A 112 -10.34 40.58 3.93
CA LEU A 112 -10.42 41.17 2.59
C LEU A 112 -11.82 41.68 2.28
N LEU A 113 -12.85 40.86 2.50
CA LEU A 113 -14.24 41.26 2.25
C LEU A 113 -14.63 42.49 3.07
N ASN A 114 -14.32 42.49 4.37
CA ASN A 114 -14.56 43.65 5.23
C ASN A 114 -13.78 44.89 4.79
N ALA A 115 -12.56 44.73 4.28
CA ALA A 115 -11.77 45.86 3.77
C ALA A 115 -12.35 46.41 2.45
N VAL A 116 -12.91 45.55 1.61
CA VAL A 116 -13.61 45.95 0.37
C VAL A 116 -14.90 46.69 0.72
N GLU A 117 -15.73 46.13 1.62
CA GLU A 117 -16.96 46.80 2.10
C GLU A 117 -16.66 48.19 2.67
N ARG A 118 -15.61 48.32 3.49
CA ARG A 118 -15.19 49.62 4.03
C ARG A 118 -14.71 50.59 2.97
N LEU A 119 -14.05 50.12 1.92
CA LEU A 119 -13.62 50.97 0.81
C LEU A 119 -14.83 51.46 0.00
N GLU A 120 -15.88 50.64 -0.14
CA GLU A 120 -17.14 51.05 -0.77
C GLU A 120 -17.89 52.10 0.06
N GLU A 121 -17.91 51.95 1.38
CA GLU A 121 -18.57 52.90 2.29
C GLU A 121 -17.77 54.18 2.51
N ASN A 122 -16.44 54.08 2.67
CA ASN A 122 -15.52 55.17 3.01
C ASN A 122 -14.19 55.02 2.24
N PRO A 123 -14.11 55.51 0.99
CA PRO A 123 -12.96 55.27 0.11
C PRO A 123 -11.64 55.88 0.62
N ASP A 124 -11.69 56.84 1.54
CA ASP A 124 -10.51 57.50 2.10
C ASP A 124 -9.85 56.70 3.24
N GLU A 125 -10.54 55.73 3.85
CA GLU A 125 -10.03 54.98 5.02
C GLU A 125 -9.04 53.87 4.66
N VAL A 126 -9.14 53.29 3.45
CA VAL A 126 -8.31 52.17 3.03
C VAL A 126 -7.35 52.62 1.94
N THR A 127 -6.06 52.52 2.21
CA THR A 127 -5.04 52.85 1.22
C THR A 127 -5.17 51.89 0.03
N ILE A 128 -5.29 52.40 -1.20
CA ILE A 128 -5.45 51.58 -2.43
C ILE A 128 -4.37 50.47 -2.57
N ARG A 129 -3.21 50.62 -1.90
CA ARG A 129 -2.12 49.64 -1.87
C ARG A 129 -2.35 48.41 -0.97
N THR A 130 -3.23 48.45 0.03
CA THR A 130 -3.44 47.31 0.95
C THR A 130 -4.26 46.19 0.31
N ILE A 131 -5.21 46.51 -0.58
CA ILE A 131 -6.06 45.50 -1.24
C ILE A 131 -5.23 44.52 -2.09
N PRO A 132 -4.33 44.97 -2.99
CA PRO A 132 -3.48 44.05 -3.76
C PRO A 132 -2.56 43.18 -2.88
N GLN A 133 -2.07 43.72 -1.75
CA GLN A 133 -1.20 42.97 -0.83
C GLN A 133 -1.97 41.84 -0.13
N LEU A 134 -3.18 42.13 0.35
CA LEU A 134 -4.05 41.13 0.97
C LEU A 134 -4.48 40.05 -0.04
N MET A 135 -4.81 40.43 -1.28
CA MET A 135 -5.13 39.48 -2.36
C MET A 135 -3.98 38.52 -2.65
N ARG A 136 -2.73 39.03 -2.71
CA ARG A 136 -1.55 38.17 -2.86
C ARG A 136 -1.39 37.20 -1.70
N ALA A 137 -1.51 37.70 -0.47
CA ALA A 137 -1.39 36.85 0.73
C ALA A 137 -2.44 35.72 0.75
N VAL A 138 -3.68 35.99 0.35
CA VAL A 138 -4.73 34.98 0.25
C VAL A 138 -4.47 33.98 -0.88
N THR A 139 -3.96 34.45 -2.03
CA THR A 139 -3.61 33.58 -3.17
C THR A 139 -2.48 32.63 -2.79
N ASP A 140 -1.39 33.15 -2.21
CA ASP A 140 -0.24 32.36 -1.76
C ASP A 140 -0.64 31.31 -0.70
N ALA A 141 -1.50 31.71 0.24
CA ALA A 141 -2.01 30.81 1.26
C ALA A 141 -2.93 29.71 0.67
N SER A 142 -3.77 30.06 -0.31
CA SER A 142 -4.65 29.11 -1.01
C SER A 142 -3.87 28.09 -1.83
N GLU A 143 -2.80 28.51 -2.51
CA GLU A 143 -1.92 27.62 -3.26
C GLU A 143 -1.19 26.62 -2.34
N LYS A 144 -0.73 27.08 -1.17
CA LYS A 144 -0.13 26.22 -0.14
C LYS A 144 -1.14 25.20 0.42
N VAL A 145 -2.39 25.59 0.65
CA VAL A 145 -3.46 24.67 1.06
C VAL A 145 -3.73 23.63 -0.03
N SER A 146 -3.89 24.07 -1.28
CA SER A 146 -4.19 23.19 -2.42
C SER A 146 -3.07 22.16 -2.65
N SER A 147 -1.80 22.60 -2.61
CA SER A 147 -0.65 21.71 -2.75
C SER A 147 -0.51 20.72 -1.59
N ALA A 148 -0.81 21.13 -0.35
CA ALA A 148 -0.84 20.21 0.80
C ALA A 148 -1.94 19.14 0.64
N TRP A 149 -3.15 19.54 0.21
CA TRP A 149 -4.23 18.59 -0.06
C TRP A 149 -3.88 17.60 -1.18
N ALA A 150 -3.33 18.08 -2.29
CA ALA A 150 -2.91 17.22 -3.40
C ALA A 150 -1.88 16.15 -2.96
N ARG A 151 -0.96 16.51 -2.06
CA ARG A 151 -0.01 15.55 -1.47
C ARG A 151 -0.69 14.53 -0.58
N THR A 152 -1.65 14.94 0.26
CA THR A 152 -2.39 13.99 1.11
C THR A 152 -3.22 13.00 0.30
N THR A 153 -3.92 13.46 -0.74
CA THR A 153 -4.73 12.59 -1.61
C THR A 153 -3.86 11.62 -2.40
N GLY A 154 -2.72 12.06 -2.94
CA GLY A 154 -1.79 11.16 -3.63
C GLY A 154 -1.15 10.12 -2.70
N LEU A 155 -0.97 10.44 -1.42
CA LEU A 155 -0.53 9.48 -0.40
C LEU A 155 -1.59 8.43 -0.09
N ASP A 156 -2.87 8.82 -0.02
CA ASP A 156 -3.96 7.87 0.18
C ASP A 156 -4.09 6.89 -1.00
N ASP A 157 -3.96 7.36 -2.25
CA ASP A 157 -3.93 6.51 -3.45
C ASP A 157 -2.76 5.50 -3.42
N LEU A 158 -1.58 5.93 -2.99
CA LEU A 158 -0.40 5.05 -2.85
C LEU A 158 -0.59 4.02 -1.73
N LEU A 159 -1.16 4.41 -0.59
CA LEU A 159 -1.45 3.51 0.52
C LEU A 159 -2.55 2.49 0.15
N GLU A 160 -3.53 2.89 -0.65
CA GLU A 160 -4.54 1.98 -1.20
C GLU A 160 -3.91 0.95 -2.13
N GLN A 161 -3.01 1.35 -3.04
CA GLN A 161 -2.28 0.42 -3.92
C GLN A 161 -1.37 -0.56 -3.16
N ILE A 162 -0.83 -0.17 -2.01
CA ILE A 162 -0.02 -1.05 -1.16
C ILE A 162 -0.90 -2.04 -0.39
N ASN A 163 -2.08 -1.60 0.08
CA ASN A 163 -3.00 -2.42 0.85
C ASN A 163 -3.88 -3.32 -0.02
N GLU A 164 -4.09 -2.99 -1.29
CA GLU A 164 -4.71 -3.91 -2.23
C GLU A 164 -3.73 -5.05 -2.50
N PRO A 165 -4.06 -6.31 -2.10
CA PRO A 165 -3.29 -7.44 -2.58
C PRO A 165 -3.49 -7.44 -4.10
N LYS A 166 -2.45 -7.05 -4.86
CA LYS A 166 -2.40 -7.32 -6.29
C LYS A 166 -2.65 -8.81 -6.44
N ALA A 167 -3.90 -9.17 -6.73
CA ALA A 167 -4.22 -10.44 -7.32
C ALA A 167 -3.40 -10.42 -8.60
N ILE A 168 -2.28 -11.14 -8.57
CA ILE A 168 -1.52 -11.52 -9.75
C ILE A 168 -2.53 -12.32 -10.57
N ARG A 169 -3.35 -11.62 -11.34
CA ARG A 169 -4.14 -12.19 -12.40
C ARG A 169 -3.10 -12.57 -13.43
N GLU A 170 -2.65 -13.81 -13.34
CA GLU A 170 -1.87 -14.48 -14.36
C GLU A 170 -2.55 -14.21 -15.71
N GLY A 171 -1.92 -13.34 -16.50
CA GLY A 171 -2.17 -13.27 -17.94
C GLY A 171 -1.72 -14.60 -18.54
N SER A 172 -2.64 -15.55 -18.60
CA SER A 172 -2.54 -16.77 -19.41
C SER A 172 -3.80 -16.90 -20.24
N SER A 173 -3.99 -15.95 -21.14
CA SER A 173 -4.84 -16.13 -22.31
C SER A 173 -4.38 -15.12 -23.35
N GLU A 174 -3.43 -15.52 -24.18
CA GLU A 174 -3.43 -15.30 -25.64
C GLU A 174 -2.08 -15.75 -26.22
N ALA A 175 -2.04 -17.02 -26.61
CA ALA A 175 -1.25 -17.55 -27.72
C ALA A 175 -2.06 -18.69 -28.34
#